data_AF-A0A0K3B3V9-F1
#
_entry.id   AF-A0A0K3B3V9-F1
#
_cell.length_a   1.000
_cell.length_b   1.000
_cell.length_c   1.000
_cell.angle_alpha   90.00
_cell.angle_beta   90.00
_cell.angle_gamma   90.00
#
_symmetry.space_group_name_H-M   'P 1'
#
loop_
_entity.id
_entity.type
_entity.pdbx_description
1 polymer ?
#
loop_
_entity_poly.entity_id
_entity_poly.type
_entity_poly.pdbx_seq_one_letter_code
_entity_poly.pdbx_strand_id
1 'polypeptide(L)'
;MNKRVLCAAVLLVGLTACTSGNGATAGGGGSSSAPAKPEVFGVAGYRGLTPGMTKDAALATGKLAGAPSSNLDGCADFAYTDGPVPDPTRMAAEDGAQKKARELNAKADELDKTKDQRKSAKENADAAQVYADAAMASAELAEAREARNKAFAAAGGASFGKDGLRELGAPASAKTAEGIGAGSTVDELKKAYESRGLKLNENIARYQLPIADKAGWSYEFTATPDNKVGAVSIVSSAKCV
;
A
#
# COMPACT_ATOMS: atom_id res chain seq x y z
N MET A 1 -22.43 32.76 -13.63
CA MET A 1 -23.91 32.79 -13.70
C MET A 1 -24.38 31.53 -14.42
N ASN A 2 -24.96 30.59 -13.69
CA ASN A 2 -26.16 29.84 -14.09
C ASN A 2 -26.53 28.87 -12.97
N LYS A 3 -27.58 29.28 -12.25
CA LYS A 3 -28.25 28.54 -11.18
C LYS A 3 -29.01 27.38 -11.80
N ARG A 4 -28.91 26.18 -11.21
CA ARG A 4 -30.01 25.22 -11.19
C ARG A 4 -30.19 24.68 -9.78
N VAL A 5 -31.45 24.55 -9.45
CA VAL A 5 -32.09 24.59 -8.14
C VAL A 5 -32.98 23.35 -8.07
N LEU A 6 -33.03 22.75 -6.86
CA LEU A 6 -34.02 21.80 -6.31
C LEU A 6 -34.22 20.42 -6.98
N CYS A 7 -34.16 19.36 -6.17
CA CYS A 7 -35.35 18.87 -5.46
C CYS A 7 -34.95 17.87 -4.35
N ALA A 8 -35.42 18.17 -3.13
CA ALA A 8 -35.37 17.28 -1.98
C ALA A 8 -36.56 16.31 -2.03
N ALA A 9 -36.36 15.07 -1.61
CA ALA A 9 -37.43 14.16 -1.24
C ALA A 9 -37.13 13.63 0.17
N VAL A 10 -37.87 14.16 1.13
CA VAL A 10 -38.01 13.65 2.50
C VAL A 10 -39.05 12.52 2.44
N LEU A 11 -38.70 11.34 2.93
CA LEU A 11 -39.66 10.26 3.19
C LEU A 11 -39.63 9.97 4.69
N LEU A 12 -40.64 10.52 5.37
CA LEU A 12 -41.06 10.21 6.72
C LEU A 12 -42.19 9.19 6.62
N VAL A 13 -42.01 8.01 7.21
CA VAL A 13 -43.11 7.11 7.59
C VAL A 13 -42.86 6.67 9.02
N GLY A 14 -43.75 7.07 9.93
CA GLY A 14 -43.86 6.50 11.27
C GLY A 14 -44.98 5.46 11.32
N LEU A 15 -44.93 4.55 12.30
CA LEU A 15 -45.93 4.46 13.39
C LEU A 15 -45.60 3.31 14.37
N THR A 16 -45.53 3.68 15.66
CA THR A 16 -46.02 3.03 16.89
C THR A 16 -45.90 1.53 17.15
N ALA A 17 -45.34 1.20 18.33
CA ALA A 17 -46.09 0.48 19.38
C ALA A 17 -45.47 0.74 20.76
N CYS A 18 -46.28 1.24 21.69
CA CYS A 18 -45.99 1.25 23.13
C CYS A 18 -46.38 -0.10 23.72
N THR A 19 -45.49 -0.74 24.47
CA THR A 19 -45.85 -1.79 25.42
C THR A 19 -45.14 -1.54 26.74
N SER A 20 -45.93 -1.16 27.74
CA SER A 20 -45.55 -1.10 29.14
C SER A 20 -45.38 -2.51 29.69
N GLY A 21 -44.20 -2.84 30.19
CA GLY A 21 -43.94 -4.08 30.92
C GLY A 21 -43.15 -3.77 32.18
N ASN A 22 -43.85 -3.62 33.30
CA ASN A 22 -43.24 -3.65 34.64
C ASN A 22 -42.82 -5.09 34.95
N GLY A 23 -41.52 -5.33 35.06
CA GLY A 23 -40.95 -6.59 35.53
C GLY A 23 -39.55 -6.34 36.06
N ALA A 24 -39.44 -6.16 37.37
CA ALA A 24 -38.18 -6.04 38.08
C ALA A 24 -37.50 -7.42 38.17
N THR A 25 -36.24 -7.54 37.70
CA THR A 25 -35.27 -8.53 38.21
C THR A 25 -33.84 -8.10 37.86
N ALA A 26 -33.09 -7.77 38.92
CA ALA A 26 -31.66 -7.96 39.17
C ALA A 26 -30.64 -7.92 38.01
N GLY A 27 -29.77 -6.91 38.07
CA GLY A 27 -28.32 -7.12 38.17
C GLY A 27 -27.61 -7.81 37.01
N GLY A 28 -27.35 -7.07 35.93
CA GLY A 28 -26.34 -7.41 34.94
C GLY A 28 -25.58 -6.15 34.57
N GLY A 29 -24.46 -5.90 35.25
CA GLY A 29 -23.56 -4.79 34.94
C GLY A 29 -23.01 -4.94 33.53
N GLY A 30 -23.66 -4.30 32.57
CA GLY A 30 -23.11 -4.11 31.24
C GLY A 30 -21.86 -3.25 31.38
N SER A 31 -20.68 -3.88 31.35
CA SER A 31 -19.44 -3.18 31.07
C SER A 31 -19.59 -2.51 29.71
N SER A 32 -19.92 -1.22 29.73
CA SER A 32 -19.60 -0.32 28.64
C SER A 32 -18.08 -0.27 28.58
N SER A 33 -17.47 -1.20 27.85
CA SER A 33 -16.05 -1.13 27.52
C SER A 33 -15.84 0.20 26.82
N ALA A 34 -15.04 1.09 27.44
CA ALA A 34 -14.53 2.26 26.76
C ALA A 34 -13.98 1.83 25.39
N PRO A 35 -14.17 2.63 24.32
CA PRO A 35 -13.63 2.29 23.01
C PRO A 35 -12.14 1.98 23.18
N ALA A 36 -11.72 0.80 22.70
CA ALA A 36 -10.32 0.41 22.75
C ALA A 36 -9.48 1.54 22.17
N LYS A 37 -8.42 1.94 22.88
CA LYS A 37 -7.51 2.98 22.36
C LYS A 37 -7.03 2.55 20.97
N PRO A 38 -7.00 3.46 19.98
CA PRO A 38 -6.46 3.15 18.67
C PRO A 38 -5.06 2.54 18.83
N GLU A 39 -4.84 1.40 18.18
CA GLU A 39 -3.54 0.75 18.18
C GLU A 39 -2.52 1.67 17.49
N VAL A 40 -1.36 1.83 18.12
CA VAL A 40 -0.28 2.65 17.59
C VAL A 40 0.42 1.89 16.48
N PHE A 41 0.62 2.54 15.34
CA PHE A 41 1.46 2.02 14.28
C PHE A 41 2.92 2.35 14.57
N GLY A 42 3.78 1.36 14.80
CA GLY A 42 5.16 1.68 15.08
C GLY A 42 6.14 0.52 15.08
N VAL A 43 7.33 0.73 15.66
CA VAL A 43 8.45 -0.22 15.65
C VAL A 43 8.09 -1.61 16.18
N ALA A 44 7.09 -1.69 17.08
CA ALA A 44 6.56 -2.93 17.62
C ALA A 44 5.71 -3.71 16.62
N GLY A 45 5.30 -3.08 15.52
CA GLY A 45 4.36 -3.61 14.54
C GLY A 45 3.03 -2.85 14.50
N TYR A 46 2.06 -3.48 13.86
CA TYR A 46 0.66 -3.04 13.83
C TYR A 46 -0.25 -4.24 13.60
N ARG A 47 -1.32 -4.36 14.39
CA ARG A 47 -2.28 -5.46 14.37
C ARG A 47 -1.61 -6.82 14.51
N GLY A 48 -0.61 -6.90 15.41
CA GLY A 48 0.17 -8.12 15.63
C GLY A 48 1.13 -8.49 14.50
N LEU A 49 1.21 -7.73 13.40
CA LEU A 49 2.22 -7.89 12.37
C LEU A 49 3.49 -7.14 12.79
N THR A 50 4.63 -7.80 12.78
CA THR A 50 5.88 -7.22 13.26
C THR A 50 7.00 -7.32 12.22
N PRO A 51 7.95 -6.36 12.21
CA PRO A 51 9.15 -6.47 11.37
C PRO A 51 9.86 -7.82 11.54
N GLY A 52 10.15 -8.51 10.43
CA GLY A 52 10.78 -9.83 10.40
C GLY A 52 9.82 -11.03 10.43
N MET A 53 8.52 -10.80 10.48
CA MET A 53 7.52 -11.87 10.46
C MET A 53 7.47 -12.57 9.09
N THR A 54 7.27 -13.89 9.09
CA THR A 54 7.06 -14.66 7.86
C THR A 54 5.64 -14.44 7.31
N LYS A 55 5.42 -14.72 6.02
CA LYS A 55 4.10 -14.62 5.40
C LYS A 55 3.06 -15.49 6.11
N ASP A 56 3.39 -16.74 6.41
CA ASP A 56 2.43 -17.67 7.02
C ASP A 56 2.06 -17.26 8.45
N ALA A 57 3.04 -16.80 9.24
CA ALA A 57 2.77 -16.27 10.59
C ALA A 57 1.90 -15.01 10.53
N ALA A 58 2.13 -14.13 9.55
CA ALA A 58 1.33 -12.93 9.34
C ALA A 58 -0.11 -13.26 8.94
N LEU A 59 -0.32 -14.20 8.01
CA LEU A 59 -1.65 -14.64 7.62
C LEU A 59 -2.39 -15.33 8.77
N ALA A 60 -1.67 -16.10 9.60
CA ALA A 60 -2.24 -16.76 10.77
C ALA A 60 -2.77 -15.77 11.84
N THR A 61 -2.37 -14.49 11.81
CA THR A 61 -2.96 -13.45 12.69
C THR A 61 -4.44 -13.17 12.38
N GLY A 62 -4.90 -13.52 11.17
CA GLY A 62 -6.25 -13.17 10.69
C GLY A 62 -6.47 -11.67 10.47
N LYS A 63 -5.40 -10.86 10.44
CA LYS A 63 -5.47 -9.39 10.25
C LYS A 63 -5.24 -8.95 8.82
N LEU A 64 -4.76 -9.86 7.96
CA LEU A 64 -4.60 -9.66 6.53
C LEU A 64 -5.66 -10.44 5.76
N ALA A 65 -6.01 -9.95 4.58
CA ALA A 65 -6.85 -10.68 3.63
C ALA A 65 -6.24 -12.06 3.31
N GLY A 66 -7.08 -13.06 3.07
CA GLY A 66 -6.61 -14.42 2.76
C GLY A 66 -5.94 -14.57 1.38
N ALA A 67 -6.12 -13.58 0.50
CA ALA A 67 -5.53 -13.54 -0.83
C ALA A 67 -4.73 -12.23 -1.01
N PRO A 68 -3.63 -12.26 -1.79
CA PRO A 68 -2.88 -11.04 -2.08
C PRO A 68 -3.69 -10.08 -2.93
N SER A 69 -3.46 -8.78 -2.73
CA SER A 69 -3.96 -7.70 -3.56
C SER A 69 -3.01 -7.35 -4.72
N SER A 70 -1.78 -7.85 -4.73
CA SER A 70 -0.82 -7.75 -5.85
C SER A 70 0.26 -8.83 -5.71
N ASN A 71 0.79 -9.30 -6.85
CA ASN A 71 1.95 -10.20 -6.91
C ASN A 71 3.10 -9.60 -7.76
N LEU A 72 3.02 -8.30 -8.04
CA LEU A 72 3.87 -7.64 -9.02
C LEU A 72 5.34 -7.62 -8.56
N ASP A 73 6.25 -7.82 -9.51
CA ASP A 73 7.70 -7.96 -9.29
C ASP A 73 8.07 -9.10 -8.31
N GLY A 74 7.15 -10.04 -8.08
CA GLY A 74 7.32 -11.16 -7.16
C GLY A 74 7.33 -10.78 -5.69
N CYS A 75 6.76 -9.61 -5.37
CA CYS A 75 6.30 -9.26 -4.03
C CYS A 75 4.82 -9.60 -3.90
N ALA A 76 4.42 -10.21 -2.78
CA ALA A 76 3.03 -10.46 -2.46
C ALA A 76 2.52 -9.40 -1.48
N ASP A 77 1.65 -8.52 -1.97
CA ASP A 77 1.03 -7.48 -1.16
C ASP A 77 -0.32 -7.96 -0.64
N PHE A 78 -0.60 -7.74 0.64
CA PHE A 78 -1.84 -8.10 1.30
C PHE A 78 -2.44 -6.87 1.97
N ALA A 79 -3.72 -6.61 1.71
CA ALA A 79 -4.48 -5.60 2.44
C ALA A 79 -4.85 -6.12 3.85
N TYR A 80 -5.11 -5.20 4.79
CA TYR A 80 -5.80 -5.56 6.03
C TYR A 80 -7.21 -6.08 5.77
N THR A 81 -7.78 -6.86 6.69
CA THR A 81 -9.12 -7.45 6.56
C THR A 81 -10.27 -6.45 6.49
N ASP A 82 -10.07 -5.23 7.00
CA ASP A 82 -11.00 -4.10 6.89
C ASP A 82 -10.64 -3.14 5.74
N GLY A 83 -9.61 -3.47 4.95
CA GLY A 83 -9.21 -2.74 3.77
C GLY A 83 -10.08 -3.08 2.54
N PRO A 84 -9.81 -2.42 1.40
CA PRO A 84 -10.45 -2.77 0.15
C PRO A 84 -10.11 -4.20 -0.27
N VAL A 85 -11.12 -4.92 -0.78
CA VAL A 85 -10.92 -6.26 -1.35
C VAL A 85 -10.00 -6.20 -2.57
N PRO A 86 -9.20 -7.26 -2.84
CA PRO A 86 -8.42 -7.36 -4.07
C PRO A 86 -9.28 -7.12 -5.32
N ASP A 87 -8.77 -6.31 -6.24
CA ASP A 87 -9.40 -6.06 -7.54
C ASP A 87 -8.83 -7.07 -8.56
N PRO A 88 -9.59 -8.10 -8.96
CA PRO A 88 -9.10 -9.13 -9.87
C PRO A 88 -8.79 -8.58 -11.26
N THR A 89 -9.45 -7.50 -11.70
CA THR A 89 -9.18 -6.88 -13.00
C THR A 89 -7.82 -6.18 -12.98
N ARG A 90 -7.53 -5.43 -11.91
CA ARG A 90 -6.20 -4.83 -11.72
C ARG A 90 -5.12 -5.89 -11.61
N MET A 91 -5.34 -6.96 -10.84
CA MET A 91 -4.36 -8.04 -10.69
C MET A 91 -4.07 -8.73 -12.04
N ALA A 92 -5.09 -8.99 -12.86
CA ALA A 92 -4.89 -9.55 -14.19
C ALA A 92 -4.12 -8.57 -15.12
N ALA A 93 -4.37 -7.27 -15.00
CA ALA A 93 -3.63 -6.25 -15.75
C ALA A 93 -2.15 -6.18 -15.32
N GLU A 94 -1.87 -6.27 -14.02
CA GLU A 94 -0.51 -6.36 -13.46
C GLU A 94 0.25 -7.57 -14.01
N ASP A 95 -0.37 -8.76 -13.93
CA ASP A 95 0.20 -10.01 -14.45
C ASP A 95 0.47 -9.92 -15.96
N GLY A 96 -0.48 -9.35 -16.71
CA GLY A 96 -0.38 -9.12 -18.15
C GLY A 96 0.78 -8.18 -18.52
N ALA A 97 0.88 -7.03 -17.85
CA ALA A 97 1.94 -6.05 -18.08
C ALA A 97 3.32 -6.64 -17.72
N GLN A 98 3.42 -7.34 -16.59
CA GLN A 98 4.68 -7.96 -16.15
C GLN A 98 5.13 -9.07 -17.12
N LYS A 99 4.20 -9.92 -17.57
CA LYS A 99 4.49 -10.96 -18.56
C LYS A 99 4.96 -10.35 -19.89
N LYS A 100 4.23 -9.37 -20.42
CA LYS A 100 4.56 -8.70 -21.68
C LYS A 100 5.93 -8.02 -21.62
N ALA A 101 6.21 -7.28 -20.55
CA ALA A 101 7.51 -6.64 -20.34
C ALA A 101 8.64 -7.66 -20.26
N ARG A 102 8.48 -8.75 -19.50
CA ARG A 102 9.49 -9.81 -19.40
C ARG A 102 9.78 -10.45 -20.77
N GLU A 103 8.75 -10.80 -21.53
CA GLU A 103 8.91 -11.45 -22.83
C GLU A 103 9.59 -10.56 -23.87
N LEU A 104 9.20 -9.27 -23.93
CA LEU A 104 9.78 -8.32 -24.89
C LEU A 104 11.19 -7.88 -24.49
N ASN A 105 11.47 -7.69 -23.20
CA ASN A 105 12.83 -7.41 -22.73
C ASN A 105 13.76 -8.59 -23.00
N ALA A 106 13.31 -9.83 -22.79
CA ALA A 106 14.11 -11.00 -23.14
C ALA A 106 14.43 -11.06 -24.65
N LYS A 107 13.47 -10.74 -25.53
CA LYS A 107 13.72 -10.65 -26.98
C LYS A 107 14.69 -9.53 -27.33
N ALA A 108 14.55 -8.36 -26.71
CA ALA A 108 15.46 -7.24 -26.88
C ALA A 108 16.90 -7.59 -26.44
N ASP A 109 17.06 -8.31 -25.33
CA ASP A 109 18.35 -8.78 -24.82
C ASP A 109 19.01 -9.77 -25.80
N GLU A 110 18.24 -10.72 -26.36
CA GLU A 110 18.76 -11.64 -27.38
C GLU A 110 19.17 -10.92 -28.68
N LEU A 111 18.44 -9.88 -29.08
CA LEU A 111 18.81 -9.06 -30.23
C LEU A 111 20.09 -8.25 -29.97
N ASP A 112 20.31 -7.75 -28.74
CA ASP A 112 21.54 -7.01 -28.42
C ASP A 112 22.78 -7.90 -28.51
N LYS A 113 22.68 -9.18 -28.11
CA LYS A 113 23.77 -10.17 -28.24
C LYS A 113 24.22 -10.40 -29.69
N THR A 114 23.34 -10.18 -30.66
CA THR A 114 23.60 -10.41 -32.09
C THR A 114 23.68 -9.13 -32.90
N LYS A 115 23.79 -7.96 -32.24
CA LYS A 115 23.64 -6.65 -32.87
C LYS A 115 24.60 -6.41 -34.05
N ASP A 116 25.83 -6.89 -33.95
CA ASP A 116 26.89 -6.72 -34.95
C ASP A 116 26.76 -7.72 -36.12
N GLN A 117 25.90 -8.72 -35.99
CA GLN A 117 25.66 -9.74 -37.02
C GLN A 117 24.57 -9.35 -38.01
N ARG A 118 23.83 -8.26 -37.75
CA ARG A 118 22.77 -7.73 -38.62
C ARG A 118 23.40 -7.06 -39.85
N LYS A 119 23.08 -7.55 -41.04
CA LYS A 119 23.73 -7.15 -42.32
C LYS A 119 22.83 -6.30 -43.22
N SER A 120 21.57 -6.11 -42.85
CA SER A 120 20.59 -5.40 -43.68
C SER A 120 19.84 -4.31 -42.91
N ALA A 121 19.33 -3.33 -43.66
CA ALA A 121 18.43 -2.32 -43.13
C ALA A 121 17.15 -2.95 -42.56
N LYS A 122 16.66 -4.03 -43.17
CA LYS A 122 15.48 -4.77 -42.70
C LYS A 122 15.70 -5.38 -41.31
N GLU A 123 16.81 -6.08 -41.08
CA GLU A 123 17.12 -6.68 -39.77
C GLU A 123 17.29 -5.62 -38.68
N ASN A 124 17.87 -4.46 -39.02
CA ASN A 124 17.97 -3.35 -38.09
C ASN A 124 16.60 -2.74 -37.77
N ALA A 125 15.72 -2.59 -38.77
CA ALA A 125 14.36 -2.08 -38.57
C ALA A 125 13.50 -3.05 -37.72
N ASP A 126 13.55 -4.35 -38.00
CA ASP A 126 12.82 -5.37 -37.25
C ASP A 126 13.27 -5.40 -35.77
N ALA A 127 14.57 -5.25 -35.51
CA ALA A 127 15.09 -5.13 -34.15
C ALA A 127 14.69 -3.82 -33.45
N ALA A 128 14.70 -2.69 -34.18
CA ALA A 128 14.26 -1.41 -33.65
C ALA A 128 12.78 -1.45 -33.20
N GLN A 129 11.93 -2.17 -33.94
CA GLN A 129 10.54 -2.40 -33.52
C GLN A 129 10.46 -3.16 -32.19
N VAL A 130 11.24 -4.23 -32.03
CA VAL A 130 11.24 -5.00 -30.77
C VAL A 130 11.72 -4.15 -29.59
N TYR A 131 12.75 -3.32 -29.77
CA TYR A 131 13.18 -2.39 -28.72
C TYR A 131 12.11 -1.37 -28.36
N ALA A 132 11.40 -0.83 -29.35
CA ALA A 132 10.28 0.09 -29.11
C ALA A 132 9.13 -0.59 -28.36
N ASP A 133 8.77 -1.81 -28.76
CA ASP A 133 7.73 -2.60 -28.09
C ASP A 133 8.12 -2.92 -26.63
N ALA A 134 9.38 -3.28 -26.40
CA ALA A 134 9.93 -3.54 -25.07
C ALA A 134 9.90 -2.29 -24.16
N ALA A 135 10.23 -1.12 -24.73
CA ALA A 135 10.14 0.16 -24.03
C ALA A 135 8.68 0.49 -23.64
N MET A 136 7.74 0.31 -24.57
CA MET A 136 6.31 0.52 -24.30
C MET A 136 5.77 -0.43 -23.24
N ALA A 137 6.13 -1.72 -23.29
CA ALA A 137 5.74 -2.69 -22.28
C ALA A 137 6.34 -2.36 -20.89
N SER A 138 7.55 -1.80 -20.86
CA SER A 138 8.17 -1.33 -19.62
C SER A 138 7.45 -0.11 -19.03
N ALA A 139 6.94 0.79 -19.88
CA ALA A 139 6.10 1.92 -19.45
C ALA A 139 4.76 1.43 -18.88
N GLU A 140 4.07 0.49 -19.56
CA GLU A 140 2.84 -0.13 -19.06
C GLU A 140 3.06 -0.80 -17.69
N LEU A 141 4.19 -1.50 -17.50
CA LEU A 141 4.53 -2.10 -16.21
C LEU A 141 4.83 -1.03 -15.14
N ALA A 142 5.42 0.11 -15.50
CA ALA A 142 5.62 1.22 -14.59
C ALA A 142 4.29 1.83 -14.11
N GLU A 143 3.33 2.02 -15.01
CA GLU A 143 1.98 2.47 -14.66
C GLU A 143 1.27 1.49 -13.71
N ALA A 144 1.40 0.19 -13.96
CA ALA A 144 0.87 -0.86 -13.07
C ALA A 144 1.51 -0.80 -11.67
N ARG A 145 2.84 -0.59 -11.58
CA ARG A 145 3.56 -0.39 -10.31
C ARG A 145 3.07 0.84 -9.56
N GLU A 146 2.85 1.95 -10.25
CA GLU A 146 2.34 3.18 -9.64
C GLU A 146 0.92 3.00 -9.10
N ALA A 147 0.04 2.36 -9.87
CA ALA A 147 -1.32 2.03 -9.44
C ALA A 147 -1.32 1.14 -8.20
N ARG A 148 -0.49 0.09 -8.19
CA ARG A 148 -0.27 -0.78 -7.02
C ARG A 148 0.21 0.02 -5.82
N ASN A 149 1.26 0.83 -5.99
CA ASN A 149 1.86 1.60 -4.89
C ASN A 149 0.86 2.58 -4.28
N LYS A 150 0.05 3.23 -5.12
CA LYS A 150 -1.02 4.12 -4.68
C LYS A 150 -2.10 3.37 -3.90
N ALA A 151 -2.52 2.20 -4.38
CA ALA A 151 -3.50 1.37 -3.69
C ALA A 151 -2.97 0.89 -2.32
N PHE A 152 -1.72 0.43 -2.26
CA PHE A 152 -1.08 0.01 -1.02
C PHE A 152 -0.92 1.18 -0.03
N ALA A 153 -0.47 2.34 -0.50
CA ALA A 153 -0.33 3.54 0.33
C ALA A 153 -1.67 4.03 0.92
N ALA A 154 -2.77 3.89 0.17
CA ALA A 154 -4.11 4.30 0.63
C ALA A 154 -4.73 3.29 1.61
N ALA A 155 -4.60 1.99 1.33
CA ALA A 155 -5.19 0.93 2.14
C ALA A 155 -4.36 0.57 3.38
N GLY A 156 -3.03 0.74 3.30
CA GLY A 156 -2.08 0.04 4.16
C GLY A 156 -2.07 -1.46 3.88
N GLY A 157 -1.30 -2.20 4.67
CA GLY A 157 -1.23 -3.65 4.60
C GLY A 157 0.17 -4.17 4.86
N ALA A 158 0.47 -5.35 4.32
CA ALA A 158 1.78 -5.98 4.42
C ALA A 158 2.26 -6.44 3.04
N SER A 159 3.50 -6.12 2.71
CA SER A 159 4.20 -6.62 1.52
C SER A 159 5.23 -7.66 1.95
N PHE A 160 5.23 -8.81 1.29
CA PHE A 160 6.16 -9.90 1.54
C PHE A 160 7.06 -10.11 0.32
N GLY A 161 8.37 -10.12 0.57
CA GLY A 161 9.38 -10.56 -0.40
C GLY A 161 9.78 -12.00 -0.16
N LYS A 162 10.95 -12.38 -0.70
CA LYS A 162 11.51 -13.72 -0.55
C LYS A 162 11.79 -14.08 0.91
N ASP A 163 12.31 -13.12 1.67
CA ASP A 163 12.80 -13.34 3.04
C ASP A 163 11.76 -13.03 4.13
N GLY A 164 10.49 -12.79 3.75
CA GLY A 164 9.39 -12.48 4.66
C GLY A 164 8.87 -11.06 4.52
N LEU A 165 8.30 -10.51 5.60
CA LEU A 165 7.75 -9.16 5.62
C LEU A 165 8.84 -8.17 5.24
N ARG A 166 8.60 -7.40 4.18
CA ARG A 166 9.51 -6.34 3.73
C ARG A 166 8.98 -4.95 3.97
N GLU A 167 7.66 -4.80 4.06
CA GLU A 167 7.00 -3.52 4.28
C GLU A 167 5.67 -3.72 4.98
N LEU A 168 5.42 -2.89 5.99
CA LEU A 168 4.16 -2.78 6.69
C LEU A 168 3.64 -1.36 6.46
N GLY A 169 2.49 -1.21 5.80
CA GLY A 169 1.84 0.07 5.56
C GLY A 169 0.78 0.35 6.60
N ALA A 170 0.76 1.58 7.12
CA ALA A 170 -0.30 2.05 8.02
C ALA A 170 -1.58 2.31 7.22
N PRO A 171 -2.77 1.86 7.68
CA PRO A 171 -4.03 2.34 7.10
C PRO A 171 -4.22 3.83 7.45
N ALA A 172 -5.05 4.55 6.69
CA ALA A 172 -5.21 6.00 6.82
C ALA A 172 -5.57 6.51 8.23
N SER A 173 -6.26 5.68 9.04
CA SER A 173 -6.66 6.00 10.41
C SER A 173 -5.57 5.77 11.45
N ALA A 174 -4.52 5.02 11.12
CA ALA A 174 -3.46 4.70 12.06
C ALA A 174 -2.43 5.83 12.15
N LYS A 175 -1.90 6.03 13.36
CA LYS A 175 -0.90 7.04 13.69
C LYS A 175 0.25 6.40 14.45
N THR A 176 1.43 7.00 14.33
CA THR A 176 2.57 6.66 15.21
C THR A 176 2.33 7.14 16.64
N ALA A 177 3.23 6.77 17.56
CA ALA A 177 3.14 7.19 18.97
C ALA A 177 3.17 8.72 19.13
N GLU A 178 3.85 9.39 18.21
CA GLU A 178 4.00 10.84 18.07
C GLU A 178 2.81 11.50 17.38
N GLY A 179 1.78 10.73 17.02
CA GLY A 179 0.56 11.24 16.36
C GLY A 179 0.71 11.47 14.85
N ILE A 180 1.81 11.03 14.24
CA ILE A 180 2.06 11.23 12.82
C ILE A 180 1.39 10.14 12.00
N GLY A 181 0.70 10.53 10.93
CA GLY A 181 0.14 9.60 9.95
C GLY A 181 -0.50 10.36 8.79
N ALA A 182 -1.32 9.69 7.98
CA ALA A 182 -1.98 10.34 6.85
C ALA A 182 -2.72 11.63 7.28
N GLY A 183 -2.51 12.71 6.55
CA GLY A 183 -3.07 14.05 6.82
C GLY A 183 -2.27 14.93 7.78
N SER A 184 -1.27 14.41 8.50
CA SER A 184 -0.34 15.24 9.29
C SER A 184 0.51 16.12 8.36
N THR A 185 0.93 17.29 8.81
CA THR A 185 1.83 18.17 8.03
C THR A 185 3.27 17.65 8.04
N VAL A 186 4.05 18.02 7.03
CA VAL A 186 5.50 17.72 7.02
C VAL A 186 6.24 18.42 8.15
N ASP A 187 5.76 19.58 8.62
CA ASP A 187 6.38 20.30 9.75
C ASP A 187 6.15 19.57 11.07
N GLU A 188 4.95 19.00 11.29
CA GLU A 188 4.69 18.12 12.44
C GLU A 188 5.58 16.87 12.38
N LEU A 189 5.75 16.27 11.19
CA LEU A 189 6.64 15.14 10.99
C LEU A 189 8.09 15.49 11.36
N LYS A 190 8.63 16.61 10.87
CA LYS A 190 9.99 17.07 11.19
C LYS A 190 10.14 17.35 12.68
N LYS A 191 9.18 18.07 13.27
CA LYS A 191 9.17 18.33 14.72
C LYS A 191 9.22 17.05 15.54
N ALA A 192 8.55 15.99 15.10
CA ALA A 192 8.52 14.71 15.80
C ALA A 192 9.84 13.90 15.66
N TYR A 193 10.52 13.97 14.51
CA TYR A 193 11.56 12.99 14.18
C TYR A 193 12.89 13.55 13.64
N GLU A 194 13.00 14.82 13.32
CA GLU A 194 14.24 15.40 12.77
C GLU A 194 15.42 15.24 13.75
N SER A 195 15.19 15.46 15.05
CA SER A 195 16.17 15.21 16.11
C SER A 195 16.58 13.74 16.25
N ARG A 196 15.81 12.81 15.67
CA ARG A 196 16.07 11.36 15.65
C ARG A 196 16.69 10.89 14.34
N GLY A 197 17.01 11.82 13.44
CA GLY A 197 17.68 11.51 12.17
C GLY A 197 16.75 11.28 10.99
N LEU A 198 15.51 11.80 11.02
CA LEU A 198 14.64 11.85 9.85
C LEU A 198 15.35 12.62 8.71
N LYS A 199 15.38 12.04 7.50
CA LYS A 199 15.97 12.66 6.31
C LYS A 199 15.05 12.50 5.11
N LEU A 200 15.02 13.51 4.24
CA LEU A 200 14.41 13.36 2.93
C LEU A 200 15.35 12.56 2.02
N ASN A 201 14.85 11.47 1.45
CA ASN A 201 15.53 10.77 0.37
C ASN A 201 15.04 11.35 -0.96
N GLU A 202 15.87 12.19 -1.58
CA GLU A 202 15.52 12.92 -2.81
C GLU A 202 15.28 11.99 -4.00
N ASN A 203 15.92 10.82 -4.03
CA ASN A 203 15.78 9.86 -5.15
C ASN A 203 14.38 9.24 -5.25
N ILE A 204 13.71 9.09 -4.11
CA ILE A 204 12.37 8.49 -4.04
C ILE A 204 11.32 9.46 -3.49
N ALA A 205 11.72 10.70 -3.20
CA ALA A 205 10.89 11.76 -2.62
C ALA A 205 10.13 11.35 -1.34
N ARG A 206 10.77 10.57 -0.46
CA ARG A 206 10.18 10.11 0.82
C ARG A 206 11.06 10.46 2.01
N TYR A 207 10.45 10.81 3.14
CA TYR A 207 11.18 10.99 4.39
C TYR A 207 11.43 9.63 5.04
N GLN A 208 12.66 9.37 5.44
CA GLN A 208 13.08 8.12 6.05
C GLN A 208 13.68 8.35 7.44
N LEU A 209 13.33 7.49 8.38
CA LEU A 209 13.88 7.47 9.73
C LEU A 209 14.31 6.04 10.07
N PRO A 210 15.62 5.76 10.21
CA PRO A 210 16.10 4.46 10.66
C PRO A 210 15.51 4.07 12.03
N ILE A 211 15.16 2.80 12.19
CA ILE A 211 14.70 2.27 13.48
C ILE A 211 15.93 1.80 14.27
N ALA A 212 16.29 2.53 15.32
CA ALA A 212 17.55 2.33 16.06
C ALA A 212 17.82 0.87 16.47
N ASP A 213 16.82 0.16 16.98
CA ASP A 213 16.96 -1.22 17.49
C ASP A 213 16.56 -2.30 16.48
N LYS A 214 16.35 -1.93 15.22
CA LYS A 214 16.02 -2.87 14.13
C LYS A 214 16.83 -2.53 12.88
N ALA A 215 18.06 -3.04 12.84
CA ALA A 215 18.95 -2.87 11.69
C ALA A 215 18.26 -3.28 10.37
N GLY A 216 18.44 -2.46 9.34
CA GLY A 216 17.84 -2.67 8.03
C GLY A 216 16.37 -2.25 7.91
N TRP A 217 15.74 -1.77 8.99
CA TRP A 217 14.38 -1.25 8.99
C TRP A 217 14.33 0.26 9.23
N SER A 218 13.39 0.91 8.56
CA SER A 218 13.15 2.35 8.65
C SER A 218 11.65 2.62 8.64
N TYR A 219 11.23 3.70 9.29
CA TYR A 219 9.99 4.35 8.89
C TYR A 219 10.20 5.05 7.56
N GLU A 220 9.15 5.06 6.76
CA GLU A 220 9.05 5.83 5.55
C GLU A 220 7.74 6.62 5.54
N PHE A 221 7.84 7.92 5.27
CA PHE A 221 6.71 8.83 5.19
C PHE A 221 6.69 9.42 3.78
N THR A 222 5.61 9.16 3.05
CA THR A 222 5.41 9.73 1.71
C THR A 222 4.75 11.08 1.86
N ALA A 223 5.41 12.14 1.37
CA ALA A 223 4.81 13.46 1.31
C ALA A 223 3.92 13.59 0.06
N THR A 224 2.84 14.34 0.22
CA THR A 224 1.92 14.71 -0.85
C THR A 224 2.27 16.10 -1.39
N PRO A 225 1.78 16.48 -2.59
CA PRO A 225 2.04 17.80 -3.16
C PRO A 225 1.57 18.98 -2.28
N ASP A 226 0.58 18.77 -1.39
CA ASP A 226 0.12 19.78 -0.41
C ASP A 226 0.94 19.81 0.89
N ASN A 227 2.15 19.25 0.87
CA ASN A 227 3.09 19.22 1.99
C ASN A 227 2.55 18.53 3.26
N LYS A 228 1.76 17.45 3.04
CA LYS A 228 1.27 16.57 4.10
C LYS A 228 1.80 15.15 3.95
N VAL A 229 1.79 14.40 5.04
CA VAL A 229 2.01 12.96 5.03
C VAL A 229 0.81 12.29 4.37
N GLY A 230 1.03 11.62 3.23
CA GLY A 230 0.02 10.83 2.53
C GLY A 230 -0.04 9.38 3.01
N ALA A 231 1.11 8.82 3.37
CA ALA A 231 1.23 7.45 3.86
C ALA A 231 2.41 7.29 4.81
N VAL A 232 2.31 6.30 5.69
CA VAL A 232 3.37 5.88 6.60
C VAL A 232 3.57 4.38 6.44
N SER A 233 4.82 3.95 6.32
CA SER A 233 5.18 2.55 6.32
C SER A 233 6.42 2.29 7.17
N ILE A 234 6.59 1.02 7.55
CA ILE A 234 7.83 0.49 8.12
C ILE A 234 8.39 -0.45 7.05
N VAL A 235 9.53 -0.08 6.48
CA VAL A 235 10.14 -0.74 5.33
C VAL A 235 11.48 -1.34 5.71
N SER A 236 11.82 -2.46 5.09
CA SER A 236 13.14 -3.08 5.16
C SER A 236 13.87 -2.94 3.83
N SER A 237 15.18 -3.20 3.84
CA SER A 237 15.98 -3.38 2.61
C SER A 237 15.74 -4.72 1.89
N ALA A 238 14.84 -5.58 2.38
CA ALA A 238 14.56 -6.86 1.76
C ALA A 238 13.95 -6.69 0.36
N LYS A 239 14.46 -7.48 -0.59
CA LYS A 239 14.07 -7.42 -2.00
C LYS A 239 12.80 -8.24 -2.27
N CYS A 240 12.06 -7.83 -3.31
CA CYS A 240 11.24 -8.79 -4.04
C CYS A 240 12.19 -9.80 -4.73
N VAL A 241 11.80 -11.08 -4.79
CA VAL A 241 12.54 -12.27 -5.30
C VAL A 241 13.96 -12.09 -5.83
#